data_AF-A0A381U966-F1
#
_entry.id   AF-A0A381U966-F1
#
_cell.length_a   1.000
_cell.length_b   1.000
_cell.length_c   1.000
_cell.angle_alpha   90.00
_cell.angle_beta   90.00
_cell.angle_gamma   90.00
#
_symmetry.space_group_name_H-M   'P 1'
#
loop_
_entity.id
_entity.type
_entity.pdbx_description
1 polymer ?
#
loop_
_entity_poly.entity_id
_entity_poly.type
_entity_poly.pdbx_seq_one_letter_code
_entity_poly.pdbx_strand_id
1 'polypeptide(L)' 'MEFGIFSNGYTPGPAAHDSESEHTELLREAEYAILADKHNWKYIW' A
#
# COMPACT_ATOMS: atom_id res chain seq x y z
N MET A 1 -3.72 1.85 -22.41
CA MET A 1 -4.56 1.55 -21.23
C MET A 1 -3.71 1.86 -20.01
N GLU A 2 -4.21 2.62 -19.06
CA GLU A 2 -3.46 2.99 -17.85
C GLU A 2 -3.90 2.11 -16.67
N PHE A 3 -2.93 1.68 -15.87
CA PHE A 3 -3.15 0.86 -14.69
C PHE A 3 -2.60 1.58 -13.46
N GLY A 4 -3.28 1.42 -12.33
CA GLY A 4 -2.90 1.99 -11.05
C GLY A 4 -3.32 1.08 -9.89
N ILE A 5 -2.71 1.29 -8.74
CA ILE A 5 -3.01 0.57 -7.49
C ILE A 5 -3.77 1.50 -6.55
N PHE A 6 -4.75 0.97 -5.83
CA PHE A 6 -5.36 1.64 -4.69
C PHE A 6 -4.82 1.01 -3.40
N SER A 7 -4.15 1.80 -2.57
CA SER A 7 -3.48 1.45 -1.32
C SER A 7 -4.26 2.07 -0.16
N ASN A 8 -4.78 1.24 0.74
CA ASN A 8 -5.67 1.74 1.80
C ASN A 8 -4.88 2.21 3.03
N GLY A 9 -3.69 1.64 3.26
CA GLY A 9 -2.89 1.90 4.47
C GLY A 9 -3.67 1.57 5.74
N TYR A 10 -4.62 0.63 5.66
CA TYR A 10 -5.59 0.35 6.72
C TYR A 10 -5.42 -1.06 7.27
N THR A 11 -5.24 -1.16 8.59
CA THR A 11 -5.18 -2.44 9.30
C THR A 11 -6.52 -2.73 9.99
N PRO A 12 -7.34 -3.67 9.47
CA PRO A 12 -8.63 -3.98 10.07
C PRO A 12 -8.52 -4.87 11.32
N GLY A 13 -9.59 -4.87 12.11
CA GLY A 13 -9.81 -5.86 13.17
C GLY A 13 -9.10 -5.52 14.48
N PRO A 14 -8.72 -6.53 15.28
CA PRO A 14 -8.14 -6.31 16.62
C PRO A 14 -6.83 -5.50 16.63
N ALA A 15 -6.14 -5.41 15.49
CA ALA A 15 -4.91 -4.63 15.33
C ALA A 15 -5.17 -3.21 14.82
N ALA A 16 -6.42 -2.81 14.59
CA ALA A 16 -6.74 -1.43 14.25
C ALA A 16 -6.30 -0.49 15.37
N HIS A 17 -5.72 0.66 15.00
CA HIS A 17 -5.15 1.66 15.91
C HIS A 17 -3.91 1.21 16.71
N ASP A 18 -3.33 0.05 16.40
CA ASP A 18 -1.98 -0.30 16.84
C ASP A 18 -0.95 0.34 15.90
N SER A 19 -0.27 1.39 16.37
CA SER A 19 0.56 2.23 15.50
C SER A 19 1.73 1.48 14.84
N GLU A 20 2.31 0.49 15.51
CA GLU A 20 3.39 -0.34 14.96
C GLU A 20 2.88 -1.24 13.84
N SER A 21 1.72 -1.87 14.03
CA SER A 21 1.06 -2.69 13.00
C SER A 21 0.65 -1.83 11.80
N GLU A 22 0.03 -0.67 12.02
CA GLU A 22 -0.37 0.26 10.96
C GLU A 22 0.83 0.78 10.17
N HIS A 23 1.91 1.16 10.86
CA HIS A 23 3.15 1.57 10.20
C HIS A 23 3.76 0.44 9.37
N THR A 24 3.78 -0.78 9.92
CA THR A 24 4.30 -1.96 9.23
C THR A 24 3.49 -2.27 7.96
N GLU A 25 2.16 -2.23 8.03
CA GLU A 25 1.31 -2.47 6.86
C GLU A 25 1.45 -1.38 5.81
N LEU A 26 1.55 -0.10 6.21
CA LEU A 26 1.81 0.99 5.26
C LEU A 26 3.13 0.79 4.50
N LEU A 27 4.20 0.40 5.17
CA LEU A 27 5.49 0.13 4.52
C LEU A 27 5.44 -1.10 3.60
N ARG A 28 4.68 -2.14 3.97
CA ARG A 28 4.46 -3.30 3.10
C ARG A 28 3.68 -2.93 1.85
N GLU A 29 2.64 -2.11 1.97
CA GLU A 29 1.87 -1.63 0.84
C GLU A 29 2.73 -0.76 -0.10
N ALA A 30 3.68 0.02 0.43
CA ALA A 30 4.60 0.82 -0.38
C ALA A 30 5.50 -0.03 -1.31
N GLU A 31 5.79 -1.29 -0.98
CA GLU A 31 6.52 -2.20 -1.87
C GLU A 31 5.75 -2.48 -3.18
N TYR A 32 4.41 -2.40 -3.15
CA TYR A 32 3.61 -2.52 -4.37
C TYR A 32 3.83 -1.34 -5.31
N ALA A 33 4.06 -0.14 -4.79
CA ALA A 33 4.40 1.02 -5.61
C ALA A 33 5.73 0.79 -6.36
N ILE A 34 6.73 0.23 -5.67
CA ILE A 34 8.04 -0.09 -6.26
C ILE A 34 7.88 -1.13 -7.38
N LEU A 35 7.06 -2.16 -7.16
CA LEU A 35 6.80 -3.16 -8.17
C LEU A 35 6.02 -2.57 -9.37
N ALA A 36 5.00 -1.76 -9.10
CA ALA A 36 4.17 -1.12 -10.12
C ALA A 36 5.00 -0.17 -11.01
N ASP A 37 5.91 0.58 -10.42
CA ASP A 37 6.84 1.48 -11.13
C ASP A 37 7.72 0.70 -12.12
N LYS A 38 8.26 -0.45 -11.71
CA LYS A 38 9.04 -1.35 -12.60
C LYS A 38 8.24 -1.86 -13.81
N HIS A 39 6.91 -1.80 -13.74
CA HIS A 39 5.99 -2.24 -14.80
C HIS A 39 5.28 -1.08 -15.51
N ASN A 40 5.73 0.18 -15.33
CA ASN A 40 5.15 1.38 -15.93
C ASN A 40 3.67 1.62 -15.57
N TRP A 41 3.26 1.22 -14.38
CA TRP A 41 1.94 1.61 -13.86
C TRP A 41 1.96 3.10 -13.50
N LYS A 42 0.83 3.77 -13.74
CA LYS A 42 0.79 5.22 -13.84
C LYS A 42 0.72 5.93 -12.49
N TYR A 43 0.08 5.31 -11.51
CA TYR A 43 -0.10 5.88 -10.17
C TYR A 43 -0.38 4.80 -9.12
N ILE A 44 -0.09 5.16 -7.88
CA ILE A 44 -0.67 4.55 -6.69
C ILE A 44 -1.48 5.63 -5.98
N TRP A 45 -2.69 5.30 -5.56
CA TRP A 45 -3.56 6.16 -4.78
C TRP A 45 -3.79 5.56 -3.41
#